data_AF-A0A1G8BTY6-F1
#
_entry.id   AF-A0A1G8BTY6-F1
#
_cell.length_a   1.000
_cell.length_b   1.000
_cell.length_c   1.000
_cell.angle_alpha   90.00
_cell.angle_beta   90.00
_cell.angle_gamma   90.00
#
_symmetry.space_group_name_H-M   'P 1'
#
loop_
_entity.id
_entity.type
_entity.pdbx_description
1 polymer ?
#
loop_
_entity_poly.entity_id
_entity_poly.type
_entity_poly.pdbx_seq_one_letter_code
_entity_poly.pdbx_strand_id
1 'polypeptide(L)'
;MTLEAQWELLLDQFESELARSEPSEGGWLIPEGPVPPALAERAENVLQRFQARIREVASEMEQTRAHLDALDRVPQGGLDVPRYVEIDG
;
A
#
# COMPACT_ATOMS: atom_id res chain seq x y z
N MET A 1 22.95 21.06 -12.21
CA MET A 1 22.19 19.84 -12.56
C MET A 1 21.33 20.18 -13.75
N THR A 2 21.41 19.43 -14.85
CA THR A 2 20.51 19.64 -16.01
C THR A 2 19.09 19.20 -15.64
N LEU A 3 18.05 19.74 -16.30
CA LEU A 3 16.66 19.32 -16.07
C LEU A 3 16.49 17.80 -16.24
N GLU A 4 17.13 17.23 -17.26
CA GLU A 4 17.14 15.80 -17.54
C GLU A 4 17.74 14.99 -16.39
N ALA A 5 18.88 15.41 -15.83
CA ALA A 5 19.47 14.74 -14.68
C ALA A 5 18.58 14.81 -13.42
N GLN A 6 17.79 15.88 -13.23
CA GLN A 6 16.84 15.94 -12.10
C GLN A 6 15.70 14.94 -12.29
N TRP A 7 15.21 14.80 -13.53
CA TRP A 7 14.19 13.81 -13.88
C TRP A 7 14.71 12.38 -13.74
N GLU A 8 15.94 12.09 -14.16
CA GLU A 8 16.56 10.78 -13.95
C GLU A 8 16.63 10.42 -12.47
N LEU A 9 17.13 11.33 -11.63
CA LEU A 9 17.23 11.12 -10.18
C LEU A 9 15.85 10.87 -9.55
N LEU A 10 14.83 11.61 -9.97
CA LEU A 10 13.46 11.41 -9.49
C LEU A 10 12.90 10.04 -9.92
N LEU A 11 13.09 9.65 -11.18
CA LEU A 11 12.62 8.36 -11.68
C LEU A 11 13.36 7.19 -11.03
N ASP A 12 14.67 7.31 -10.79
CA ASP A 12 15.46 6.34 -10.04
C ASP A 12 14.93 6.18 -8.61
N GLN A 13 14.60 7.29 -7.95
CA GLN A 13 14.02 7.27 -6.61
C GLN A 13 12.66 6.54 -6.60
N PHE A 14 11.78 6.88 -7.53
CA PHE A 14 10.47 6.23 -7.68
C PHE A 14 10.56 4.74 -7.98
N GLU A 15 11.49 4.32 -8.84
CA GLU A 15 11.71 2.91 -9.13
C GLU A 15 12.28 2.17 -7.91
N SER A 16 13.16 2.81 -7.14
CA SER A 16 13.65 2.26 -5.88
C SER A 16 12.53 2.10 -4.86
N GLU A 17 11.61 3.06 -4.77
CA GLU A 17 10.44 3.00 -3.90
C GLU A 17 9.50 1.84 -4.30
N LEU A 18 9.26 1.63 -5.60
CA LEU A 18 8.45 0.49 -6.08
C LEU A 18 9.05 -0.87 -5.72
N ALA A 19 10.37 -0.96 -5.52
CA ALA A 19 11.04 -2.18 -5.11
C ALA A 19 11.01 -2.41 -3.58
N ARG A 20 10.62 -1.40 -2.80
CA ARG A 20 10.57 -1.48 -1.34
C ARG A 20 9.18 -1.91 -0.87
N SER A 21 9.16 -2.58 0.29
CA SER A 21 7.91 -2.89 1.00
C SER A 21 7.49 -1.77 1.95
N GLU A 22 8.44 -0.92 2.36
CA GLU A 22 8.23 0.19 3.29
C GLU A 22 8.37 1.52 2.56
N PRO A 23 7.60 2.55 2.96
CA PRO A 23 7.70 3.89 2.39
C PRO A 23 9.09 4.49 2.66
N SER A 24 9.64 5.23 1.70
CA SER A 24 10.90 5.94 1.93
C SER A 24 10.70 7.14 2.84
N GLU A 25 11.60 7.32 3.79
CA GLU A 25 11.69 8.56 4.56
C GLU A 25 12.39 9.65 3.72
N GLY A 26 11.65 10.69 3.33
CA GLY A 26 12.18 11.82 2.57
C GLY A 26 11.15 12.44 1.64
N GLY A 27 11.36 13.72 1.30
CA GLY A 27 10.57 14.39 0.26
C GLY A 27 11.15 14.13 -1.14
N TRP A 28 10.32 14.26 -2.16
CA TRP A 28 10.76 14.20 -3.56
C TRP A 28 11.24 15.57 -4.02
N LEU A 29 12.34 15.59 -4.76
CA LEU A 29 12.83 16.78 -5.45
C LEU A 29 12.15 16.86 -6.82
N ILE A 30 11.07 17.63 -6.90
CA ILE A 30 10.27 17.78 -8.12
C ILE A 30 10.99 18.74 -9.09
N PRO A 31 11.37 18.30 -10.31
CA PRO A 31 11.97 19.19 -11.30
C PRO A 31 10.99 20.27 -11.79
N GLU A 32 11.44 21.52 -11.94
CA GLU A 32 10.61 22.67 -12.38
C GLU A 32 10.39 22.72 -13.91
N GLY A 33 10.19 21.58 -14.56
CA GLY A 33 9.99 21.51 -16.01
C GLY A 33 9.31 20.22 -16.44
N PRO A 34 8.79 20.15 -17.67
CA PRO A 34 8.13 18.95 -18.17
C PRO A 34 9.12 17.78 -18.24
N VAL A 35 8.57 16.56 -18.28
CA VAL A 35 9.36 15.34 -18.51
C VAL A 35 10.06 15.46 -19.87
N PRO A 36 11.40 15.27 -19.94
CA PRO A 36 12.13 15.23 -21.20
C PRO A 36 11.60 14.12 -22.12
N PRO A 37 11.50 14.33 -23.45
CA PRO A 37 10.98 13.32 -24.37
C PRO A 37 11.71 11.97 -24.29
N ALA A 38 13.01 11.98 -24.02
CA ALA A 38 13.82 10.77 -23.85
C ALA A 38 13.42 9.92 -22.63
N LEU A 39 12.78 10.53 -21.62
CA LEU A 39 12.36 9.89 -20.38
C LEU A 39 10.85 9.64 -20.31
N ALA A 40 10.08 10.05 -21.34
CA ALA A 40 8.62 10.01 -21.31
C ALA A 40 8.07 8.58 -21.14
N GLU A 41 8.58 7.61 -21.90
CA GLU A 41 8.17 6.20 -21.80
C GLU A 41 8.47 5.62 -20.41
N ARG A 42 9.65 5.94 -19.86
CA ARG A 42 10.06 5.52 -18.52
C ARG A 42 9.14 6.09 -17.45
N ALA A 43 8.84 7.40 -17.53
CA ALA A 43 7.92 8.06 -16.61
C ALA A 43 6.51 7.45 -16.66
N GLU A 44 6.01 7.14 -17.85
CA GLU A 44 4.72 6.46 -18.03
C GLU A 44 4.71 5.06 -17.40
N ASN A 45 5.77 4.28 -17.61
CA ASN A 45 5.91 2.95 -17.01
C ASN A 45 5.90 3.02 -15.47
N VAL A 46 6.68 3.94 -14.90
CA VAL A 46 6.73 4.17 -13.44
C VAL A 46 5.35 4.55 -12.92
N LEU A 47 4.65 5.48 -13.58
CA LEU A 47 3.30 5.89 -13.20
C LEU A 47 2.30 4.72 -13.19
N GLN A 48 2.30 3.90 -14.24
CA GLN A 48 1.43 2.73 -14.33
C GLN A 48 1.68 1.73 -13.19
N ARG A 49 2.95 1.51 -12.84
CA ARG A 49 3.34 0.61 -11.73
C ARG A 49 2.89 1.15 -10.38
N PHE A 50 3.04 2.45 -10.12
CA PHE A 50 2.50 3.07 -8.91
C PHE A 50 0.98 2.96 -8.83
N GLN A 51 0.26 3.19 -9.93
CA GLN A 51 -1.20 3.03 -9.97
C GLN A 51 -1.65 1.59 -9.72
N ALA A 52 -0.89 0.59 -10.21
CA ALA A 52 -1.14 -0.80 -9.87
C ALA A 52 -0.94 -1.05 -8.37
N ARG A 53 0.19 -0.58 -7.81
CA ARG A 53 0.49 -0.75 -6.38
C ARG A 53 -0.53 -0.09 -5.47
N ILE A 54 -1.00 1.11 -5.80
CA ILE A 54 -2.05 1.80 -5.04
C ILE A 54 -3.34 0.98 -5.03
N ARG A 55 -3.73 0.39 -6.17
CA ARG A 55 -4.92 -0.47 -6.25
C ARG A 55 -4.77 -1.74 -5.43
N GLU A 56 -3.60 -2.37 -5.45
CA GLU A 56 -3.30 -3.54 -4.60
C GLU A 56 -3.45 -3.20 -3.12
N VAL A 57 -2.78 -2.15 -2.65
CA VAL A 57 -2.83 -1.72 -1.25
C VAL A 57 -4.26 -1.37 -0.84
N ALA A 58 -5.02 -0.69 -1.70
CA ALA A 58 -6.43 -0.38 -1.41
C ALA A 58 -7.29 -1.65 -1.24
N SER A 59 -7.08 -2.66 -2.10
CA SER A 59 -7.75 -3.96 -1.97
C SER A 59 -7.34 -4.69 -0.69
N GLU A 60 -6.06 -4.68 -0.33
CA GLU A 60 -5.57 -5.28 0.93
C GLU A 60 -6.18 -4.61 2.16
N MET A 61 -6.33 -3.28 2.14
CA MET A 61 -7.01 -2.53 3.20
C MET A 61 -8.49 -2.91 3.31
N GLU A 62 -9.19 -3.05 2.19
CA GLU A 62 -10.61 -3.45 2.17
C GLU A 62 -10.80 -4.86 2.74
N GLN A 63 -9.94 -5.81 2.37
CA GLN A 63 -9.96 -7.17 2.91
C GLN A 63 -9.70 -7.18 4.42
N THR A 64 -8.70 -6.43 4.87
CA THR A 64 -8.38 -6.30 6.30
C THR A 64 -9.56 -5.72 7.08
N ARG A 65 -10.21 -4.68 6.54
CA ARG A 65 -11.41 -4.10 7.14
C ARG A 65 -12.55 -5.13 7.24
N ALA A 66 -12.80 -5.89 6.17
CA ALA A 66 -13.82 -6.93 6.18
C ALA A 66 -13.53 -8.02 7.24
N HIS A 67 -12.25 -8.38 7.44
CA HIS A 67 -11.86 -9.30 8.50
C HIS A 67 -12.10 -8.74 9.89
N LEU A 68 -11.78 -7.46 10.14
CA LEU A 68 -12.05 -6.81 11.42
C LEU A 68 -13.55 -6.70 11.70
N ASP A 69 -14.34 -6.31 10.70
CA ASP A 69 -15.80 -6.25 10.81
C ASP A 69 -16.41 -7.64 11.09
N ALA A 70 -15.83 -8.71 10.54
CA ALA A 70 -16.25 -10.08 10.83
C ALA A 70 -15.95 -10.49 12.28
N LEU A 71 -14.77 -10.11 12.80
CA LEU A 71 -14.39 -10.38 14.20
C LEU A 71 -15.28 -9.61 15.19
N ASP A 72 -15.65 -8.36 14.88
CA ASP A 72 -16.54 -7.54 15.71
C ASP A 72 -17.97 -8.14 15.80
N ARG A 73 -18.41 -8.85 14.76
CA ARG A 73 -19.70 -9.56 14.73
C ARG A 73 -19.71 -10.88 15.48
N VAL A 74 -18.55 -11.43 15.83
CA VAL A 74 -18.50 -12.61 16.70
C VAL A 74 -18.92 -12.16 18.10
N PRO A 75 -20.00 -12.70 18.66
CA PRO A 75 -20.36 -12.39 20.04
C PRO A 75 -19.16 -12.75 20.91
N GLN A 76 -18.56 -11.74 21.56
CA GLN A 76 -17.64 -11.95 22.68
C GLN A 76 -18.53 -12.51 23.79
N GLY A 77 -18.78 -13.82 23.73
CA GLY A 77 -19.59 -14.52 24.70
C GLY A 77 -19.12 -14.09 26.08
N GLY A 78 -20.02 -13.47 26.84
CA GLY A 78 -19.77 -13.21 28.24
C GLY A 78 -19.22 -14.49 28.85
N LEU A 79 -18.31 -14.35 29.81
CA LEU A 79 -17.87 -15.41 30.71
C LEU A 79 -19.10 -15.90 31.51
N ASP A 80 -20.02 -16.57 30.83
CA ASP A 80 -21.24 -17.11 31.39
C ASP A 80 -20.90 -18.57 31.73
N VAL A 81 -20.38 -18.68 32.94
CA VAL A 81 -20.46 -19.80 33.88
C VAL A 81 -20.61 -21.20 33.24
N PRO A 82 -19.65 -22.13 33.45
CA PRO A 82 -19.81 -23.51 32.97
C PRO A 82 -21.06 -24.14 33.59
N ARG A 83 -22.10 -24.32 32.77
CA ARG A 83 -23.28 -25.11 33.13
C ARG A 83 -22.93 -26.58 32.90
N TYR A 84 -22.52 -27.27 33.97
CA TYR A 84 -22.43 -28.72 33.98
C TYR A 84 -23.84 -29.27 33.75
N VAL A 85 -24.03 -29.99 32.64
CA VAL A 85 -25.21 -30.84 32.45
C VAL A 85 -24.92 -32.13 33.20
N GLU A 86 -25.51 -32.30 34.37
CA GLU A 86 -25.61 -33.62 34.98
C GLU A 86 -26.56 -34.45 34.12
N ILE A 87 -26.00 -35.46 33.46
CA ILE A 87 -26.78 -36.49 32.79
C ILE A 87 -26.97 -37.59 33.84
N ASP A 88 -28.12 -37.60 34.50
CA ASP A 88 -28.54 -38.74 35.30
C ASP A 88 -28.80 -39.92 34.36
N GLY A 89 -28.06 -41.02 34.58
CA GLY A 89 -28.22 -42.31 33.91
C GLY A 89 -27.67 -43.44 34.75
#